data_AF-A0A7W3P578-F1
#
_entry.id   AF-A0A7W3P578-F1
#
_cell.length_a   1.000
_cell.length_b   1.000
_cell.length_c   1.000
_cell.angle_alpha   90.00
_cell.angle_beta   90.00
_cell.angle_gamma   90.00
#
_symmetry.space_group_name_H-M   'P 1'
#
loop_
_entity.id
_entity.type
_entity.pdbx_description
1 polymer ?
#
loop_
_entity_poly.entity_id
_entity_poly.type
_entity_poly.pdbx_seq_one_letter_code
_entity_poly.pdbx_strand_id
1 'polypeptide(L)'
;MEQKVCVRPLLRRVLDQASGSETKVPLACGSTREAVCPSCADKARRLRMQQCAEGWHRGDEPARDTSDLEEDDGDDEIDAELPLEAQMGERRVRSTRHRDDVADLPRVPAEDRTIGRVFSSADGREYRPSMFLTLTLPSYGRVKGNGTPVDPATYDYRRAALDALHFSKLVDRFWQNLRRCAGYRVQYFAAVEPQRRLAPHLHAAVRGAIPRATLRDVVRATHHQVWWPRFVRPVFDRRQLVWDGQDYIEPDTGIVLPRWEEALDQVDDDRASHSLRFGRQLDMAGIVAPSLDADRAVRYLTKYLAKSIADTFAGAGGEVDGEYEAHIDRLHHEVRLLPCSEQCANWLRFGVQPKDAGPGLRPGECARKAHDREHLGLGGRRVLVSREWSGKTLREHRVDRAAVVREALLEAGILAPELERLAASVTLPDGRPRFVWTDLRTDPVLYARVILESVWERSRWRAEYEQAKTARRCSAAGSAPTTETDPDG
;
A
#
# COMPACT_ATOMS: atom_id res chain seq x y z
N MET A 1 -0.38 -18.43 -19.47
CA MET A 1 1.03 -18.65 -19.86
C MET A 1 1.81 -19.19 -18.68
N GLU A 2 2.26 -20.44 -18.76
CA GLU A 2 2.91 -21.19 -17.68
C GLU A 2 4.25 -20.60 -17.21
N GLN A 3 4.94 -19.84 -18.08
CA GLN A 3 6.28 -19.30 -17.80
C GLN A 3 6.29 -17.94 -17.08
N LYS A 4 5.13 -17.34 -16.81
CA LYS A 4 4.98 -16.07 -16.07
C LYS A 4 5.90 -14.93 -16.58
N VAL A 5 6.00 -14.79 -17.90
CA VAL A 5 6.69 -13.66 -18.56
C VAL A 5 5.79 -12.43 -18.57
N CYS A 6 6.40 -11.24 -18.55
CA CYS A 6 5.65 -9.99 -18.68
C CYS A 6 4.84 -10.00 -19.98
N VAL A 7 3.53 -9.74 -19.88
CA VAL A 7 2.64 -9.70 -21.06
C VAL A 7 2.62 -8.34 -21.75
N ARG A 8 3.21 -7.32 -21.13
CA ARG A 8 3.27 -5.95 -21.62
C ARG A 8 4.69 -5.36 -21.55
N PRO A 9 5.73 -6.01 -22.09
CA PRO A 9 7.09 -5.48 -21.97
C PRO A 9 7.23 -4.11 -22.65
N LEU A 10 8.06 -3.25 -22.05
CA LEU A 10 8.55 -2.02 -22.67
C LEU A 10 9.79 -2.38 -23.48
N LEU A 11 9.76 -2.16 -24.79
CA LEU A 11 10.91 -2.48 -25.65
C LEU A 11 11.85 -1.29 -25.71
N ARG A 12 13.10 -1.51 -25.30
CA ARG A 12 14.18 -0.55 -25.48
C ARG A 12 15.27 -1.12 -26.37
N ARG A 13 15.98 -0.22 -27.03
CA ARG A 13 17.22 -0.50 -27.73
C ARG A 13 18.37 -0.01 -26.87
N VAL A 14 19.39 -0.84 -26.74
CA VAL A 14 20.67 -0.47 -26.13
C VAL A 14 21.75 -0.48 -27.20
N LEU A 15 22.48 0.62 -27.33
CA LEU A 15 23.68 0.73 -28.16
C LEU A 15 24.91 0.61 -27.25
N ASP A 16 25.76 -0.38 -27.51
CA ASP A 16 27.10 -0.46 -26.93
C ASP A 16 28.05 0.43 -27.74
N GLN A 17 28.43 1.58 -27.18
CA GLN A 17 29.31 2.54 -27.84
C GLN A 17 30.73 2.01 -28.03
N ALA A 18 31.17 0.98 -27.29
CA ALA A 18 32.49 0.38 -27.48
C ALA A 18 32.56 -0.50 -28.74
N SER A 19 31.48 -1.25 -29.01
CA SER A 19 31.43 -2.23 -30.10
C SER A 19 30.61 -1.76 -31.30
N GLY A 20 29.80 -0.71 -31.14
CA GLY A 20 28.79 -0.28 -32.11
C GLY A 20 27.59 -1.23 -32.22
N SER A 21 27.51 -2.26 -31.37
CA SER A 21 26.44 -3.24 -31.43
C SER A 21 25.13 -2.72 -30.83
N GLU A 22 24.02 -3.00 -31.50
CA GLU A 22 22.68 -2.69 -31.01
C GLU A 22 21.96 -3.95 -30.58
N THR A 23 21.39 -3.93 -29.37
CA THR A 23 20.57 -5.03 -28.84
C THR A 23 19.19 -4.51 -28.45
N LYS A 24 18.16 -5.32 -28.70
CA LYS A 24 16.78 -5.04 -28.25
C LYS A 24 16.56 -5.74 -26.93
N VAL A 25 16.10 -4.99 -25.92
CA VAL A 25 15.92 -5.49 -24.56
C VAL A 25 14.46 -5.30 -24.13
N PRO A 26 13.72 -6.38 -23.86
CA PRO A 26 12.39 -6.28 -23.26
C PRO A 26 12.50 -6.01 -21.75
N LEU A 27 12.01 -4.85 -21.31
CA LEU A 27 11.90 -4.52 -19.89
C LEU A 27 10.50 -4.88 -19.39
N ALA A 28 10.43 -5.56 -18.25
CA ALA A 28 9.15 -5.87 -17.62
C ALA A 28 8.42 -4.58 -17.21
N CYS A 29 7.11 -4.48 -17.48
CA CYS A 29 6.31 -3.27 -17.19
C CYS A 29 6.24 -2.88 -15.70
N GLY A 30 6.56 -3.78 -14.78
CA GLY A 30 6.52 -3.50 -13.35
C GLY A 30 5.11 -3.33 -12.75
N SER A 31 4.05 -3.52 -13.53
CA SER A 31 2.68 -3.37 -13.04
C SER A 31 2.41 -4.26 -11.83
N THR A 32 1.83 -3.66 -10.80
CA THR A 32 1.37 -4.34 -9.58
C THR A 32 -0.08 -4.85 -9.71
N ARG A 33 -0.76 -4.57 -10.83
CA ARG A 33 -2.15 -4.93 -11.08
C ARG A 33 -2.23 -6.23 -11.88
N GLU A 34 -2.94 -7.22 -11.34
CA GLU A 34 -3.12 -8.51 -11.99
C GLU A 34 -3.86 -8.39 -13.33
N ALA A 35 -4.90 -7.55 -13.40
CA ALA A 35 -5.66 -7.30 -14.63
C ALA A 35 -4.81 -6.68 -15.76
N VAL A 36 -3.74 -5.94 -15.43
CA VAL A 36 -2.84 -5.31 -16.40
C VAL A 36 -1.72 -6.26 -16.80
N CYS A 37 -1.09 -6.93 -15.84
CA CYS A 37 -0.02 -7.90 -16.08
C CYS A 37 0.09 -8.90 -14.92
N PRO A 38 -0.51 -10.10 -15.04
CA PRO A 38 -0.52 -11.10 -13.97
C PRO A 38 0.89 -11.50 -13.51
N SER A 39 1.82 -11.63 -14.47
CA SER A 39 3.21 -12.02 -14.22
C SER A 39 4.00 -11.01 -13.38
N CYS A 40 3.88 -9.71 -13.71
CA CYS A 40 4.56 -8.66 -12.95
C CYS A 40 3.92 -8.48 -11.57
N ALA A 41 2.59 -8.59 -11.49
CA ALA A 41 1.87 -8.50 -10.24
C ALA A 41 2.22 -9.64 -9.28
N ASP A 42 2.33 -10.89 -9.75
CA ASP A 42 2.81 -12.03 -8.95
C ASP A 42 4.25 -11.82 -8.47
N LYS A 43 5.14 -11.28 -9.32
CA LYS A 43 6.52 -10.94 -8.93
C LYS A 43 6.55 -9.88 -7.82
N ALA A 44 5.75 -8.82 -7.95
CA ALA A 44 5.63 -7.77 -6.94
C ALA A 44 5.04 -8.30 -5.62
N ARG A 45 4.02 -9.15 -5.71
CA ARG A 45 3.40 -9.82 -4.55
C ARG A 45 4.41 -10.68 -3.79
N ARG A 46 5.19 -11.51 -4.49
CA ARG A 46 6.25 -12.35 -3.89
C ARG A 46 7.33 -11.52 -3.20
N LEU A 47 7.71 -10.39 -3.79
CA LEU A 47 8.66 -9.46 -3.18
C LEU A 47 8.11 -8.89 -1.86
N ARG A 48 6.83 -8.53 -1.82
CA ARG A 48 6.15 -8.09 -0.59
C ARG A 48 6.00 -9.20 0.45
N MET A 49 5.76 -10.45 0.03
CA MET A 49 5.76 -11.60 0.95
C MET A 49 7.09 -11.76 1.66
N GLN A 50 8.20 -11.65 0.92
CA GLN A 50 9.54 -11.70 1.50
C GLN A 50 9.77 -10.54 2.46
N GLN A 51 9.46 -9.31 2.06
CA GLN A 51 9.58 -8.14 2.94
C GLN A 51 8.78 -8.32 4.25
N CYS A 52 7.54 -8.83 4.15
CA CYS A 52 6.71 -9.12 5.31
C CYS A 52 7.37 -10.17 6.22
N ALA A 53 7.84 -11.28 5.65
CA ALA A 53 8.45 -12.38 6.40
C ALA A 53 9.76 -11.97 7.10
N GLU A 54 10.64 -11.24 6.42
CA GLU A 54 11.94 -10.81 6.97
C GLU A 54 11.80 -9.86 8.16
N GLY A 55 10.76 -9.01 8.18
CA GLY A 55 10.58 -8.04 9.25
C GLY A 55 9.72 -8.52 10.43
N TRP A 56 8.85 -9.52 10.28
CA TRP A 56 7.81 -9.77 11.29
C TRP A 56 8.36 -10.26 12.61
N HIS A 57 9.16 -11.32 12.60
CA HIS A 57 9.68 -11.96 13.81
C HIS A 57 11.18 -11.68 14.01
N ARG A 58 11.64 -10.52 13.53
CA ARG A 58 13.04 -10.11 13.62
C ARG A 58 13.49 -10.07 15.09
N GLY A 59 14.69 -10.59 15.36
CA GLY A 59 15.27 -10.70 16.71
C GLY A 59 16.27 -9.60 17.05
N ASP A 60 16.73 -8.86 16.05
CA ASP A 60 17.74 -7.80 16.11
C ASP A 60 17.15 -6.47 15.64
N GLU A 61 17.69 -5.36 16.16
CA GLU A 61 17.31 -4.02 15.71
C GLU A 61 17.81 -3.79 14.29
N PRO A 62 16.95 -3.32 13.35
CA PRO A 62 17.39 -2.95 12.02
C PRO A 62 18.35 -1.76 12.08
N ALA A 63 19.24 -1.67 11.09
CA ALA A 63 20.05 -0.47 10.91
C ALA A 63 19.12 0.74 10.77
N ARG A 64 19.38 1.78 11.58
CA ARG A 64 18.62 3.02 11.49
C ARG A 64 19.03 3.75 10.23
N ASP A 65 18.05 4.17 9.45
CA ASP A 65 18.28 5.17 8.44
C ASP A 65 18.33 6.53 9.16
N THR A 66 19.54 7.07 9.36
CA THR A 66 19.74 8.32 10.11
C THR A 66 19.57 9.56 9.23
N SER A 67 19.23 9.41 7.95
CA SER A 67 19.03 10.56 7.05
C SER A 67 17.85 11.44 7.44
N ASP A 68 16.88 10.91 8.20
CA ASP A 68 15.58 11.55 8.41
C ASP A 68 15.22 11.71 9.91
N LEU A 69 16.19 11.85 10.82
CA LEU A 69 15.92 12.06 12.26
C LEU A 69 15.19 13.38 12.58
N GLU A 70 14.78 14.15 11.58
CA GLU A 70 14.02 15.40 11.71
C GLU A 70 12.49 15.23 11.46
N GLU A 71 11.99 14.05 11.04
CA GLU A 71 10.58 13.85 10.64
C GLU A 71 9.73 12.91 11.55
N ASP A 72 9.93 12.88 12.88
CA ASP A 72 9.04 12.10 13.78
C ASP A 72 7.80 12.90 14.29
N ASP A 73 7.53 14.07 13.72
CA ASP A 73 6.36 14.91 14.05
C ASP A 73 5.35 15.04 12.90
N GLY A 74 4.94 13.89 12.35
CA GLY A 74 3.60 13.74 11.77
C GLY A 74 3.35 14.48 10.46
N ASP A 75 4.08 14.10 9.42
CA ASP A 75 3.88 14.52 8.04
C ASP A 75 4.45 13.47 7.06
N ASP A 76 3.76 12.33 6.92
CA ASP A 76 3.75 11.66 5.61
C ASP A 76 2.87 12.53 4.67
N GLU A 77 3.34 13.74 4.37
CA GLU A 77 2.79 14.59 3.33
C GLU A 77 3.04 13.91 1.98
N ILE A 78 1.94 13.53 1.34
CA ILE A 78 1.92 13.45 -0.11
C ILE A 78 1.94 14.91 -0.57
N ASP A 79 3.00 15.25 -1.32
CA ASP A 79 3.34 16.53 -1.97
C ASP A 79 4.41 17.36 -1.24
N ALA A 80 5.68 16.97 -1.40
CA ALA A 80 6.80 17.88 -1.22
C ALA A 80 7.94 17.55 -2.20
N GLU A 81 8.04 18.32 -3.29
CA GLU A 81 9.35 18.65 -3.86
C GLU A 81 9.40 20.16 -4.17
N LEU A 82 10.35 20.79 -3.45
CA LEU A 82 11.07 22.05 -3.66
C LEU A 82 10.65 23.32 -2.87
N PRO A 83 11.67 24.08 -2.36
CA PRO A 83 11.53 24.93 -1.19
C PRO A 83 11.11 26.36 -1.57
N LEU A 84 10.07 26.85 -0.92
CA LEU A 84 9.73 28.27 -0.91
C LEU A 84 9.86 28.80 0.52
N GLU A 85 11.03 29.37 0.79
CA GLU A 85 11.20 30.34 1.86
C GLU A 85 10.23 31.51 1.61
N ALA A 86 9.12 31.58 2.36
CA ALA A 86 8.47 32.80 2.85
C ALA A 86 6.98 32.56 3.15
N GLN A 87 6.66 32.23 4.40
CA GLN A 87 5.74 32.96 5.29
C GLN A 87 5.31 32.04 6.43
N MET A 88 5.90 32.27 7.60
CA MET A 88 5.43 31.72 8.86
C MET A 88 4.06 32.32 9.19
N GLY A 89 2.99 31.79 8.59
CA GLY A 89 1.65 31.96 9.11
C GLY A 89 1.50 31.18 10.42
N GLU A 90 0.86 31.78 11.42
CA GLU A 90 0.55 31.10 12.68
C GLU A 90 -0.18 29.78 12.41
N ARG A 91 0.44 28.65 12.79
CA ARG A 91 -0.17 27.32 12.69
C ARG A 91 -1.50 27.34 13.42
N ARG A 92 -2.60 27.22 12.67
CA ARG A 92 -3.96 27.30 13.23
C ARG A 92 -4.20 26.15 14.22
N VAL A 93 -4.09 26.44 15.51
CA VAL A 93 -4.39 25.49 16.59
C VAL A 93 -5.89 25.55 16.89
N ARG A 94 -6.64 24.59 16.35
CA ARG A 94 -8.04 24.38 16.76
C ARG A 94 -8.09 23.49 17.98
N SER A 95 -8.94 23.85 18.94
CA SER A 95 -9.22 23.02 20.11
C SER A 95 -9.88 21.73 19.66
N THR A 96 -9.13 20.62 19.63
CA THR A 96 -9.73 19.29 19.66
C THR A 96 -10.24 19.07 21.08
N ARG A 97 -11.40 19.65 21.40
CA ARG A 97 -12.03 19.54 22.73
C ARG A 97 -11.97 18.07 23.16
N HIS A 98 -11.38 17.81 24.34
CA HIS A 98 -11.32 16.46 24.89
C HIS A 98 -12.73 15.89 24.93
N ARG A 99 -12.94 14.79 24.22
CA ARG A 99 -14.24 14.15 24.16
C ARG A 99 -14.41 13.28 25.40
N ASP A 100 -15.39 13.62 26.22
CA ASP A 100 -15.71 12.85 27.44
C ASP A 100 -16.17 11.41 27.14
N ASP A 101 -16.56 11.11 25.89
CA ASP A 101 -16.94 9.76 25.44
C ASP A 101 -15.76 8.90 24.94
N VAL A 102 -14.53 9.38 25.04
CA VAL A 102 -13.32 8.66 24.60
C VAL A 102 -12.60 8.13 25.83
N ALA A 103 -12.32 6.81 25.82
CA ALA A 103 -11.59 6.17 26.90
C ALA A 103 -10.18 6.75 27.04
N ASP A 104 -9.76 7.04 28.27
CA ASP A 104 -8.40 7.48 28.54
C ASP A 104 -7.43 6.32 28.25
N LEU A 105 -6.37 6.63 27.50
CA LEU A 105 -5.41 5.64 27.04
C LEU A 105 -4.21 5.60 27.99
N PRO A 106 -3.72 4.41 28.38
CA PRO A 106 -2.56 4.31 29.23
C PRO A 106 -1.35 4.93 28.52
N ARG A 107 -0.63 5.80 29.23
CA ARG A 107 0.65 6.34 28.77
C ARG A 107 1.77 5.57 29.44
N VAL A 108 2.58 4.90 28.64
CA VAL A 108 3.74 4.12 29.09
C VAL A 108 5.01 4.85 28.62
N PRO A 109 6.10 4.87 29.42
CA PRO A 109 7.39 5.39 28.95
C PRO A 109 7.81 4.73 27.63
N ALA A 110 8.25 5.55 26.67
CA ALA A 110 8.65 5.06 25.36
C ALA A 110 10.09 4.56 25.39
N GLU A 111 10.28 3.28 25.10
CA GLU A 111 11.59 2.67 24.90
C GLU A 111 12.03 2.85 23.44
N ASP A 112 13.30 3.20 23.23
CA ASP A 112 13.89 3.35 21.90
C ASP A 112 14.28 1.99 21.29
N ARG A 113 13.26 1.17 21.07
CA ARG A 113 13.38 -0.15 20.42
C ARG A 113 12.26 -0.38 19.42
N THR A 114 12.54 -1.23 18.43
CA THR A 114 11.56 -1.68 17.45
C THR A 114 11.19 -3.15 17.65
N ILE A 115 12.01 -3.93 18.37
CA ILE A 115 11.78 -5.36 18.58
C ILE A 115 10.86 -5.65 19.77
N GLY A 116 10.14 -6.77 19.68
CA GLY A 116 9.28 -7.27 20.75
C GLY A 116 10.06 -7.90 21.92
N ARG A 117 9.42 -7.97 23.09
CA ARG A 117 9.98 -8.62 24.28
C ARG A 117 10.18 -10.13 24.05
N VAL A 118 11.24 -10.67 24.64
CA VAL A 118 11.51 -12.12 24.72
C VAL A 118 10.76 -12.72 25.90
N PHE A 119 10.14 -13.87 25.68
CA PHE A 119 9.48 -14.67 26.70
C PHE A 119 10.18 -16.02 26.79
N SER A 120 10.15 -16.62 27.98
CA SER A 120 10.70 -17.97 28.22
C SER A 120 9.55 -18.94 28.50
N SER A 121 9.58 -20.10 27.85
CA SER A 121 8.68 -21.21 28.18
C SER A 121 9.07 -21.86 29.51
N ALA A 122 8.18 -22.67 30.07
CA ALA A 122 8.49 -23.52 31.23
C ALA A 122 9.70 -24.45 30.96
N ASP A 123 9.89 -24.84 29.70
CA ASP A 123 11.02 -25.68 29.24
C ASP A 123 12.31 -24.88 28.97
N GLY A 124 12.38 -23.60 29.38
CA GLY A 124 13.55 -22.74 29.19
C GLY A 124 13.76 -22.19 27.77
N ARG A 125 12.90 -22.56 26.80
CA ARG A 125 13.00 -22.07 25.42
C ARG A 125 12.56 -20.60 25.31
N GLU A 126 13.42 -19.76 24.78
CA GLU A 126 13.10 -18.37 24.47
C GLU A 126 12.29 -18.24 23.18
N TYR A 127 11.29 -17.35 23.17
CA TYR A 127 10.49 -17.03 21.99
C TYR A 127 10.05 -15.57 21.99
N ARG A 128 9.83 -15.02 20.79
CA ARG A 128 9.35 -13.64 20.56
C ARG A 128 8.00 -13.66 19.84
N PRO A 129 6.88 -13.60 20.58
CA PRO A 129 5.57 -13.54 19.96
C PRO A 129 5.39 -12.21 19.24
N SER A 130 4.72 -12.27 18.10
CA SER A 130 4.23 -11.11 17.35
C SER A 130 2.73 -11.26 17.14
N MET A 131 2.09 -10.27 16.54
CA MET A 131 0.64 -10.24 16.44
C MET A 131 0.17 -10.13 14.99
N PHE A 132 -1.00 -10.70 14.74
CA PHE A 132 -1.81 -10.45 13.56
C PHE A 132 -3.07 -9.74 13.99
N LEU A 133 -3.39 -8.62 13.35
CA LEU A 133 -4.54 -7.78 13.65
C LEU A 133 -5.41 -7.59 12.41
N THR A 134 -6.72 -7.63 12.60
CA THR A 134 -7.69 -7.18 11.60
C THR A 134 -8.57 -6.09 12.19
N LEU A 135 -8.52 -4.89 11.60
CA LEU A 135 -9.38 -3.76 11.96
C LEU A 135 -10.40 -3.52 10.86
N THR A 136 -11.64 -3.25 11.25
CA THR A 136 -12.75 -3.11 10.31
C THR A 136 -13.49 -1.81 10.57
N LEU A 137 -14.01 -1.19 9.51
CA LEU A 137 -14.97 -0.09 9.65
C LEU A 137 -16.34 -0.61 10.12
N PRO A 138 -17.23 0.25 10.63
CA PRO A 138 -18.60 -0.14 11.00
C PRO A 138 -19.43 -0.61 9.79
N SER A 139 -20.67 -1.02 10.06
CA SER A 139 -21.66 -1.26 9.00
C SER A 139 -22.45 0.01 8.71
N TYR A 140 -22.88 0.16 7.45
CA TYR A 140 -23.67 1.30 6.96
C TYR A 140 -25.12 0.93 6.66
N GLY A 141 -25.50 -0.30 6.99
CA GLY A 141 -26.82 -0.88 6.77
C GLY A 141 -26.77 -2.40 6.92
N ARG A 142 -27.90 -3.08 6.78
CA ARG A 142 -27.94 -4.55 6.76
C ARG A 142 -27.46 -5.04 5.39
N VAL A 143 -26.61 -6.07 5.37
CA VAL A 143 -26.07 -6.67 4.15
C VAL A 143 -26.46 -8.14 4.01
N LYS A 144 -26.56 -8.63 2.77
CA LYS A 144 -26.75 -10.03 2.41
C LYS A 144 -25.42 -10.82 2.55
N GLY A 145 -25.46 -12.14 2.38
CA GLY A 145 -24.28 -13.00 2.48
C GLY A 145 -23.20 -12.73 1.43
N ASN A 146 -23.57 -12.22 0.25
CA ASN A 146 -22.62 -11.78 -0.77
C ASN A 146 -21.98 -10.41 -0.47
N GLY A 147 -22.53 -9.65 0.48
CA GLY A 147 -22.04 -8.34 0.92
C GLY A 147 -22.84 -7.14 0.40
N THR A 148 -23.77 -7.35 -0.54
CA THR A 148 -24.65 -6.26 -1.03
C THR A 148 -25.65 -5.84 0.06
N PRO A 149 -26.14 -4.59 0.04
CA PRO A 149 -27.18 -4.15 0.97
C PRO A 149 -28.46 -4.99 0.80
N VAL A 150 -29.13 -5.28 1.92
CA VAL A 150 -30.48 -5.88 1.89
C VAL A 150 -31.46 -4.91 1.22
N ASP A 151 -31.32 -3.63 1.51
CA ASP A 151 -32.05 -2.54 0.89
C ASP A 151 -31.06 -1.41 0.51
N PRO A 152 -30.75 -1.24 -0.79
CA PRO A 152 -29.87 -0.19 -1.26
C PRO A 152 -30.39 1.24 -1.00
N ALA A 153 -31.70 1.43 -0.83
CA ALA A 153 -32.26 2.77 -0.62
C ALA A 153 -32.03 3.29 0.81
N THR A 154 -31.90 2.39 1.78
CA THR A 154 -31.67 2.74 3.20
C THR A 154 -30.22 2.54 3.66
N TYR A 155 -29.36 2.02 2.79
CA TYR A 155 -27.92 1.90 3.05
C TYR A 155 -27.22 3.28 2.98
N ASP A 156 -26.44 3.61 4.01
CA ASP A 156 -25.75 4.89 4.11
C ASP A 156 -24.45 4.91 3.27
N TYR A 157 -24.62 4.96 1.94
CA TYR A 157 -23.53 5.04 0.97
C TYR A 157 -22.67 6.29 1.15
N ARG A 158 -23.28 7.41 1.56
CA ARG A 158 -22.59 8.67 1.78
C ARG A 158 -21.56 8.52 2.90
N ARG A 159 -21.96 7.95 4.04
CA ARG A 159 -21.04 7.69 5.15
C ARG A 159 -20.00 6.63 4.78
N ALA A 160 -20.40 5.58 4.05
CA ALA A 160 -19.47 4.57 3.56
C ALA A 160 -18.36 5.18 2.70
N ALA A 161 -18.72 6.10 1.80
CA ALA A 161 -17.78 6.82 0.96
C ALA A 161 -16.85 7.75 1.75
N LEU A 162 -17.38 8.53 2.71
CA LEU A 162 -16.56 9.42 3.55
C LEU A 162 -15.60 8.65 4.45
N ASP A 163 -16.06 7.54 5.04
CA ASP A 163 -15.19 6.68 5.85
C ASP A 163 -14.08 6.07 4.99
N ALA A 164 -14.38 5.66 3.75
CA ALA A 164 -13.37 5.15 2.82
C ALA A 164 -12.34 6.22 2.42
N LEU A 165 -12.79 7.44 2.09
CA LEU A 165 -11.94 8.58 1.73
C LEU A 165 -10.98 8.99 2.86
N HIS A 166 -11.38 8.79 4.12
CA HIS A 166 -10.59 9.18 5.29
C HIS A 166 -10.00 8.00 6.06
N PHE A 167 -10.10 6.78 5.54
CA PHE A 167 -9.68 5.57 6.24
C PHE A 167 -8.19 5.58 6.60
N SER A 168 -7.32 6.06 5.70
CA SER A 168 -5.88 6.15 5.97
C SER A 168 -5.58 6.99 7.21
N LYS A 169 -6.25 8.14 7.35
CA LYS A 169 -6.09 9.03 8.50
C LYS A 169 -6.51 8.35 9.81
N LEU A 170 -7.53 7.49 9.79
CA LEU A 170 -7.92 6.70 10.96
C LEU A 170 -6.86 5.65 11.32
N VAL A 171 -6.27 5.00 10.30
CA VAL A 171 -5.17 4.04 10.48
C VAL A 171 -3.91 4.72 11.03
N ASP A 172 -3.58 5.92 10.57
CA ASP A 172 -2.42 6.67 11.09
C ASP A 172 -2.61 7.01 12.57
N ARG A 173 -3.80 7.48 12.95
CA ARG A 173 -4.15 7.71 14.36
C ARG A 173 -4.10 6.43 15.20
N PHE A 174 -4.49 5.29 14.64
CA PHE A 174 -4.38 4.01 15.32
C PHE A 174 -2.94 3.68 15.66
N TRP A 175 -2.01 3.80 14.70
CA TRP A 175 -0.60 3.50 14.95
C TRP A 175 0.05 4.47 15.94
N GLN A 176 -0.28 5.77 15.86
CA GLN A 176 0.17 6.77 16.82
C GLN A 176 -0.28 6.41 18.24
N ASN A 177 -1.57 6.11 18.42
CA ASN A 177 -2.12 5.72 19.72
C ASN A 177 -1.51 4.41 20.22
N LEU A 178 -1.35 3.43 19.33
CA LEU A 178 -0.78 2.14 19.69
C LEU A 178 0.66 2.25 20.17
N ARG A 179 1.51 3.06 19.50
CA ARG A 179 2.89 3.29 19.93
C ARG A 179 2.96 3.92 21.32
N ARG A 180 2.11 4.93 21.59
CA ARG A 180 2.01 5.58 22.92
C ARG A 180 1.59 4.60 24.02
N CYS A 181 0.65 3.70 23.73
CA CYS A 181 0.13 2.75 24.71
C CYS A 181 1.04 1.52 24.89
N ALA A 182 1.77 1.13 23.85
CA ALA A 182 2.65 -0.03 23.86
C ALA A 182 4.01 0.28 24.49
N GLY A 183 4.45 1.54 24.48
CA GLY A 183 5.72 1.97 25.07
C GLY A 183 6.96 1.63 24.24
N TYR A 184 6.81 1.39 22.93
CA TYR A 184 7.94 1.19 22.00
C TYR A 184 7.55 1.58 20.58
N ARG A 185 8.55 1.67 19.68
CA ARG A 185 8.36 2.01 18.26
C ARG A 185 7.77 0.81 17.50
N VAL A 186 6.47 0.57 17.70
CA VAL A 186 5.72 -0.52 17.08
C VAL A 186 5.89 -0.48 15.56
N GLN A 187 6.47 -1.56 15.03
CA GLN A 187 6.63 -1.78 13.60
C GLN A 187 5.54 -2.70 13.08
N TYR A 188 5.12 -2.46 11.85
CA TYR A 188 4.07 -3.24 11.20
C TYR A 188 4.29 -3.40 9.69
N PHE A 189 3.73 -4.47 9.16
CA PHE A 189 3.42 -4.63 7.74
C PHE A 189 1.92 -4.82 7.63
N ALA A 190 1.25 -3.93 6.92
CA ALA A 190 -0.19 -3.94 6.79
C ALA A 190 -0.66 -3.80 5.35
N ALA A 191 -1.83 -4.38 5.09
CA ALA A 191 -2.52 -4.34 3.81
C ALA A 191 -3.95 -3.83 4.01
N VAL A 192 -4.35 -2.88 3.17
CA VAL A 192 -5.72 -2.40 3.07
C VAL A 192 -6.43 -3.14 1.95
N GLU A 193 -7.54 -3.76 2.32
CA GLU A 193 -8.34 -4.59 1.44
C GLU A 193 -9.83 -4.26 1.64
N PRO A 194 -10.69 -4.48 0.62
CA PRO A 194 -12.12 -4.35 0.81
C PRO A 194 -12.69 -5.54 1.57
N GLN A 195 -13.77 -5.31 2.29
CA GLN A 195 -14.69 -6.36 2.70
C GLN A 195 -15.67 -6.70 1.58
N ARG A 196 -16.43 -7.79 1.75
CA ARG A 196 -17.52 -8.13 0.81
C ARG A 196 -18.54 -7.00 0.67
N ARG A 197 -18.68 -6.13 1.67
CA ARG A 197 -19.53 -4.92 1.59
C ARG A 197 -18.79 -3.67 1.10
N LEU A 198 -17.63 -3.84 0.46
CA LEU A 198 -16.73 -2.79 -0.05
C LEU A 198 -16.07 -1.88 0.99
N ALA A 199 -16.52 -1.88 2.24
CA ALA A 199 -15.89 -1.14 3.33
C ALA A 199 -14.41 -1.54 3.50
N PRO A 200 -13.47 -0.59 3.57
CA PRO A 200 -12.07 -0.88 3.85
C PRO A 200 -11.85 -1.62 5.18
N HIS A 201 -10.94 -2.59 5.17
CA HIS A 201 -10.36 -3.20 6.35
C HIS A 201 -8.83 -3.15 6.30
N LEU A 202 -8.22 -3.21 7.48
CA LEU A 202 -6.77 -3.29 7.65
C LEU A 202 -6.43 -4.67 8.17
N HIS A 203 -5.57 -5.39 7.46
CA HIS A 203 -4.87 -6.54 8.01
C HIS A 203 -3.43 -6.13 8.32
N ALA A 204 -2.92 -6.46 9.51
CA ALA A 204 -1.58 -6.07 9.91
C ALA A 204 -0.84 -7.20 10.62
N ALA A 205 0.37 -7.48 10.15
CA ALA A 205 1.43 -8.09 10.93
C ALA A 205 2.06 -7.01 11.81
N VAL A 206 2.10 -7.22 13.11
CA VAL A 206 2.67 -6.29 14.09
C VAL A 206 3.79 -7.00 14.84
N ARG A 207 4.96 -6.37 14.95
CA ARG A 207 6.09 -6.93 15.69
C ARG A 207 5.88 -6.76 17.18
N GLY A 208 6.09 -7.83 17.93
CA GLY A 208 5.96 -7.85 19.38
C GLY A 208 4.54 -8.16 19.87
N ALA A 209 4.44 -8.49 21.16
CA ALA A 209 3.17 -8.80 21.81
C ALA A 209 2.68 -7.60 22.62
N ILE A 210 1.46 -7.18 22.33
CA ILE A 210 0.74 -6.10 23.01
C ILE A 210 -0.48 -6.72 23.71
N PRO A 211 -0.78 -6.36 24.97
CA PRO A 211 -1.93 -6.90 25.67
C PRO A 211 -3.23 -6.67 24.90
N ARG A 212 -4.08 -7.70 24.85
CA ARG A 212 -5.38 -7.64 24.15
C ARG A 212 -6.30 -6.55 24.69
N ALA A 213 -6.23 -6.25 25.98
CA ALA A 213 -6.98 -5.17 26.61
C ALA A 213 -6.55 -3.81 26.03
N THR A 214 -5.25 -3.51 26.03
CA THR A 214 -4.67 -2.31 25.44
C THR A 214 -5.09 -2.12 23.98
N LEU A 215 -5.03 -3.17 23.16
CA LEU A 215 -5.48 -3.10 21.77
C LEU A 215 -6.97 -2.76 21.64
N ARG A 216 -7.84 -3.34 22.48
CA ARG A 216 -9.27 -3.02 22.48
C ARG A 216 -9.51 -1.56 22.88
N ASP A 217 -8.78 -1.06 23.86
CA ASP A 217 -8.90 0.32 24.32
C ASP A 217 -8.42 1.30 23.26
N VAL A 218 -7.27 1.03 22.63
CA VAL A 218 -6.76 1.81 21.49
C VAL A 218 -7.76 1.84 20.34
N VAL A 219 -8.32 0.69 19.94
CA VAL A 219 -9.31 0.64 18.86
C VAL A 219 -10.58 1.43 19.22
N ARG A 220 -11.05 1.34 20.46
CA ARG A 220 -12.25 2.08 20.94
C ARG A 220 -12.01 3.58 21.00
N ALA A 221 -10.83 4.01 21.44
CA ALA A 221 -10.50 5.42 21.59
C ALA A 221 -10.12 6.09 20.27
N THR A 222 -9.61 5.32 19.31
CA THR A 222 -9.14 5.85 18.02
C THR A 222 -10.31 6.35 17.17
N HIS A 223 -10.25 7.64 16.84
CA HIS A 223 -11.19 8.29 15.96
C HIS A 223 -10.46 9.34 15.12
N HIS A 224 -11.03 9.69 13.97
CA HIS A 224 -10.57 10.80 13.15
C HIS A 224 -11.74 11.76 12.91
N GLN A 225 -11.46 13.06 13.01
CA GLN A 225 -12.43 14.13 12.79
C GLN A 225 -11.96 15.01 11.64
N VAL A 226 -12.90 15.32 10.76
CA VAL A 226 -12.67 16.17 9.60
C VAL A 226 -13.31 17.52 9.88
N TRP A 227 -12.47 18.55 10.05
CA TRP A 227 -12.86 19.91 10.38
C TRP A 227 -12.83 20.81 9.15
N TRP A 228 -13.66 20.46 8.17
CA TRP A 228 -13.77 21.17 6.90
C TRP A 228 -15.05 22.01 6.83
N PRO A 229 -15.18 22.93 5.85
CA PRO A 229 -16.45 23.60 5.55
C PRO A 229 -17.58 22.58 5.38
N ARG A 230 -18.83 22.97 5.61
CA ARG A 230 -19.97 22.02 5.54
C ARG A 230 -20.23 21.61 4.08
N PHE A 231 -20.11 20.33 3.78
CA PHE A 231 -20.33 19.79 2.42
C PHE A 231 -21.54 18.83 2.36
N VAL A 232 -22.64 19.15 3.06
CA VAL A 232 -23.82 18.26 3.15
C VAL A 232 -24.73 18.39 1.92
N ARG A 233 -25.12 19.62 1.56
CA ARG A 233 -26.01 19.90 0.45
C ARG A 233 -25.21 20.47 -0.73
N PRO A 234 -25.24 19.83 -1.92
CA PRO A 234 -24.60 20.42 -3.09
C PRO A 234 -25.35 21.69 -3.51
N VAL A 235 -24.59 22.75 -3.78
CA VAL A 235 -25.09 24.02 -4.32
C VAL A 235 -24.98 24.01 -5.85
N PHE A 236 -23.86 23.48 -6.35
CA PHE A 236 -23.55 23.42 -7.78
C PHE A 236 -23.35 21.96 -8.20
N ASP A 237 -24.35 21.34 -8.82
CA ASP A 237 -24.24 19.94 -9.28
C ASP A 237 -23.76 19.86 -10.73
N ARG A 238 -24.60 20.33 -11.67
CA ARG A 238 -24.31 20.35 -13.12
C ARG A 238 -23.99 21.74 -13.66
N ARG A 239 -23.98 22.75 -12.79
CA ARG A 239 -23.72 24.14 -13.19
C ARG A 239 -22.22 24.33 -13.33
N GLN A 240 -21.82 24.87 -14.46
CA GLN A 240 -20.41 25.15 -14.72
C GLN A 240 -20.07 26.53 -14.15
N LEU A 241 -19.23 26.54 -13.13
CA LEU A 241 -18.64 27.76 -12.59
C LEU A 241 -17.62 28.30 -13.57
N VAL A 242 -17.45 29.63 -13.59
CA VAL A 242 -16.54 30.31 -14.51
C VAL A 242 -15.29 30.69 -13.74
N TRP A 243 -14.12 30.48 -14.35
CA TRP A 243 -12.87 31.01 -13.86
C TRP A 243 -12.66 32.40 -14.45
N ASP A 244 -12.54 33.43 -13.61
CA ASP A 244 -12.39 34.83 -14.06
C ASP A 244 -10.93 35.24 -14.34
N GLY A 245 -9.99 34.34 -14.07
CA GLY A 245 -8.55 34.61 -14.12
C GLY A 245 -7.87 34.39 -12.77
N GLN A 246 -8.61 34.55 -11.67
CA GLN A 246 -8.09 34.42 -10.30
C GLN A 246 -8.98 33.55 -9.40
N ASP A 247 -10.30 33.59 -9.59
CA ASP A 247 -11.27 32.94 -8.73
C ASP A 247 -12.40 32.29 -9.55
N TYR A 248 -13.10 31.34 -8.91
CA TYR A 248 -14.34 30.77 -9.42
C TYR A 248 -15.54 31.65 -9.06
N ILE A 249 -16.30 32.04 -10.08
CA ILE A 249 -17.51 32.85 -9.97
C ILE A 249 -18.76 32.06 -10.36
N GLU A 250 -19.87 32.35 -9.69
CA GLU A 250 -21.19 31.88 -10.11
C GLU A 250 -21.64 32.68 -11.35
N PRO A 251 -21.97 32.01 -12.48
CA PRO A 251 -22.23 32.69 -13.75
C PRO A 251 -23.47 33.60 -13.74
N ASP A 252 -24.50 33.25 -12.97
CA ASP A 252 -25.78 33.98 -12.98
C ASP A 252 -25.74 35.24 -12.10
N THR A 253 -24.97 35.22 -11.03
CA THR A 253 -24.92 36.30 -10.02
C THR A 253 -23.64 37.11 -10.08
N GLY A 254 -22.58 36.58 -10.71
CA GLY A 254 -21.23 37.16 -10.69
C GLY A 254 -20.55 37.08 -9.32
N ILE A 255 -21.14 36.36 -8.35
CA ILE A 255 -20.59 36.26 -7.00
C ILE A 255 -19.36 35.34 -7.02
N VAL A 256 -18.26 35.84 -6.47
CA VAL A 256 -17.03 35.06 -6.22
C VAL A 256 -17.30 34.07 -5.09
N LEU A 257 -16.94 32.80 -5.31
CA LEU A 257 -17.05 31.79 -4.27
C LEU A 257 -16.01 32.03 -3.17
N PRO A 258 -16.34 31.78 -1.89
CA PRO A 258 -15.36 31.88 -0.81
C PRO A 258 -14.18 30.96 -1.04
N ARG A 259 -12.98 31.45 -0.75
CA ARG A 259 -11.74 30.67 -0.78
C ARG A 259 -11.72 29.67 0.38
N TRP A 260 -10.84 28.67 0.25
CA TRP A 260 -10.73 27.60 1.24
C TRP A 260 -10.54 28.11 2.68
N GLU A 261 -9.64 29.07 2.88
CA GLU A 261 -9.33 29.64 4.19
C GLU A 261 -10.51 30.42 4.78
N GLU A 262 -11.18 31.23 3.97
CA GLU A 262 -12.37 31.99 4.36
C GLU A 262 -13.53 31.07 4.73
N ALA A 263 -13.70 29.97 3.98
CA ALA A 263 -14.71 28.95 4.28
C ALA A 263 -14.35 28.19 5.56
N LEU A 264 -13.06 28.00 5.85
CA LEU A 264 -12.59 27.40 7.10
C LEU A 264 -12.83 28.31 8.30
N ASP A 265 -12.70 29.63 8.15
CA ASP A 265 -12.98 30.61 9.21
C ASP A 265 -14.44 30.58 9.68
N GLN A 266 -15.34 30.15 8.80
CA GLN A 266 -16.78 30.02 9.09
C GLN A 266 -17.13 28.67 9.74
N VAL A 267 -16.17 27.76 9.91
CA VAL A 267 -16.41 26.46 10.55
C VAL A 267 -16.55 26.65 12.05
N ASP A 268 -17.75 26.34 12.54
CA ASP A 268 -18.05 26.24 13.97
C ASP A 268 -17.16 25.18 14.67
N ASP A 269 -16.57 25.57 15.79
CA ASP A 269 -15.69 24.73 16.62
C ASP A 269 -16.45 23.62 17.38
N ASP A 270 -17.79 23.68 17.44
CA ASP A 270 -18.57 22.74 18.24
C ASP A 270 -18.87 21.40 17.53
N ARG A 271 -18.76 21.31 16.20
CA ARG A 271 -19.10 20.07 15.48
C ARG A 271 -18.30 19.84 14.20
N ALA A 272 -17.49 18.77 14.20
CA ALA A 272 -16.80 18.28 13.00
C ALA A 272 -17.76 18.00 11.82
N SER A 273 -17.24 18.16 10.60
CA SER A 273 -18.00 17.89 9.36
C SER A 273 -18.15 16.41 9.08
N HIS A 274 -17.16 15.60 9.46
CA HIS A 274 -17.25 14.14 9.47
C HIS A 274 -16.48 13.57 10.65
N SER A 275 -16.88 12.39 11.11
CA SER A 275 -16.14 11.65 12.14
C SER A 275 -16.23 10.15 11.88
N LEU A 276 -15.07 9.49 11.88
CA LEU A 276 -14.97 8.05 11.67
C LEU A 276 -14.24 7.36 12.83
N ARG A 277 -14.64 6.11 13.07
CA ARG A 277 -14.14 5.20 14.12
C ARG A 277 -14.11 3.79 13.55
N PHE A 278 -13.33 2.90 14.17
CA PHE A 278 -13.43 1.48 13.87
C PHE A 278 -14.76 0.89 14.34
N GLY A 279 -15.18 -0.19 13.67
CA GLY A 279 -16.30 -1.02 14.09
C GLY A 279 -15.98 -1.84 15.33
N ARG A 280 -16.98 -2.57 15.84
CA ARG A 280 -16.83 -3.43 17.02
C ARG A 280 -16.04 -4.72 16.73
N GLN A 281 -15.92 -5.10 15.46
CA GLN A 281 -15.23 -6.30 15.03
C GLN A 281 -13.72 -6.06 15.01
N LEU A 282 -13.02 -6.80 15.84
CA LEU A 282 -11.57 -6.79 16.01
C LEU A 282 -11.11 -8.24 16.13
N ASP A 283 -10.29 -8.69 15.19
CA ASP A 283 -9.63 -10.00 15.26
C ASP A 283 -8.15 -9.82 15.61
N MET A 284 -7.64 -10.67 16.50
CA MET A 284 -6.31 -10.55 17.05
C MET A 284 -5.71 -11.92 17.44
N ALA A 285 -4.69 -12.33 16.71
CA ALA A 285 -3.96 -13.57 16.97
C ALA A 285 -2.52 -13.27 17.41
N GLY A 286 -2.05 -14.00 18.42
CA GLY A 286 -0.63 -14.06 18.75
C GLY A 286 0.02 -15.16 17.91
N ILE A 287 1.16 -14.85 17.28
CA ILE A 287 1.88 -15.76 16.39
C ILE A 287 3.33 -15.85 16.86
N VAL A 288 3.82 -17.07 17.01
CA VAL A 288 5.22 -17.38 17.29
C VAL A 288 5.81 -18.02 16.03
N ALA A 289 6.96 -17.52 15.57
CA ALA A 289 7.67 -18.08 14.44
C ALA A 289 8.92 -18.86 14.90
N PRO A 290 9.39 -19.84 14.11
CA PRO A 290 8.80 -20.31 12.84
C PRO A 290 7.53 -21.15 13.07
N SER A 291 6.48 -20.94 12.26
CA SER A 291 5.25 -21.74 12.30
C SER A 291 4.47 -21.68 10.98
N LEU A 292 3.64 -22.70 10.72
CA LEU A 292 2.75 -22.73 9.55
C LEU A 292 1.73 -21.59 9.58
N ASP A 293 1.34 -21.14 10.77
CA ASP A 293 0.41 -20.01 10.95
C ASP A 293 1.06 -18.68 10.56
N ALA A 294 2.33 -18.46 10.90
CA ALA A 294 3.09 -17.31 10.43
C ALA A 294 3.15 -17.27 8.88
N ASP A 295 3.48 -18.40 8.25
CA ASP A 295 3.53 -18.51 6.79
C ASP A 295 2.15 -18.28 6.15
N ARG A 296 1.09 -18.82 6.76
CA ARG A 296 -0.29 -18.62 6.30
C ARG A 296 -0.70 -17.15 6.41
N ALA A 297 -0.35 -16.49 7.49
CA ALA A 297 -0.68 -15.09 7.71
C ALA A 297 0.07 -14.15 6.75
N VAL A 298 1.34 -14.41 6.43
CA VAL A 298 2.08 -13.68 5.38
C VAL A 298 1.41 -13.85 4.01
N ARG A 299 1.00 -15.08 3.67
CA ARG A 299 0.26 -15.35 2.42
C ARG A 299 -1.09 -14.63 2.39
N TYR A 300 -1.76 -14.55 3.53
CA TYR A 300 -3.05 -13.89 3.68
C TYR A 300 -2.94 -12.37 3.54
N LEU A 301 -1.99 -11.70 4.23
CA LEU A 301 -1.71 -10.25 4.09
C LEU A 301 -1.44 -9.82 2.65
N THR A 302 -0.83 -10.72 1.88
CA THR A 302 -0.43 -10.42 0.52
C THR A 302 -1.46 -10.87 -0.51
N LYS A 303 -2.59 -11.46 -0.09
CA LYS A 303 -3.54 -12.18 -0.97
C LYS A 303 -4.15 -11.27 -2.03
N TYR A 304 -4.63 -10.07 -1.67
CA TYR A 304 -5.34 -9.19 -2.60
C TYR A 304 -4.59 -7.92 -2.98
N LEU A 305 -3.28 -7.89 -2.77
CA LEU A 305 -2.43 -6.73 -3.11
C LEU A 305 -2.44 -6.39 -4.60
N ALA A 306 -2.62 -7.40 -5.45
CA ALA A 306 -2.61 -7.25 -6.90
C ALA A 306 -3.99 -7.02 -7.53
N LYS A 307 -5.07 -7.18 -6.76
CA LYS A 307 -6.44 -7.05 -7.26
C LYS A 307 -6.93 -5.61 -7.18
N SER A 308 -7.89 -5.24 -8.02
CA SER A 308 -8.71 -4.03 -7.86
C SER A 308 -9.58 -4.14 -6.60
N ILE A 309 -9.88 -3.03 -5.94
CA ILE A 309 -10.74 -3.03 -4.74
C ILE A 309 -12.17 -3.37 -5.14
N ALA A 310 -12.68 -2.77 -6.23
CA ALA A 310 -13.99 -3.09 -6.76
C ALA A 310 -14.13 -4.56 -7.16
N ASP A 311 -13.12 -5.11 -7.84
CA ASP A 311 -13.23 -6.43 -8.48
C ASP A 311 -12.80 -7.59 -7.56
N THR A 312 -12.48 -7.32 -6.29
CA THR A 312 -11.96 -8.35 -5.38
C THR A 312 -12.98 -9.49 -5.14
N PHE A 313 -14.27 -9.14 -5.06
CA PHE A 313 -15.36 -10.09 -4.86
C PHE A 313 -16.38 -10.12 -6.01
N ALA A 314 -16.23 -9.25 -7.01
CA ALA A 314 -17.02 -9.29 -8.23
C ALA A 314 -16.81 -10.65 -8.93
N GLY A 315 -17.87 -11.42 -9.07
CA GLY A 315 -17.86 -12.72 -9.76
C GLY A 315 -16.94 -13.78 -9.15
N ALA A 316 -16.89 -13.88 -7.82
CA ALA A 316 -16.28 -15.02 -7.13
C ALA A 316 -17.01 -16.34 -7.49
N GLY A 317 -16.66 -16.93 -8.64
CA GLY A 317 -17.34 -18.07 -9.25
C GLY A 317 -17.45 -18.03 -10.78
N GLY A 318 -17.09 -16.92 -11.44
CA GLY A 318 -17.12 -16.79 -12.91
C GLY A 318 -18.40 -16.16 -13.47
N GLU A 319 -19.43 -15.93 -12.65
CA GLU A 319 -20.66 -15.23 -13.03
C GLU A 319 -20.66 -13.77 -12.56
N VAL A 320 -21.14 -12.85 -13.40
CA VAL A 320 -21.28 -11.43 -13.04
C VAL A 320 -22.51 -11.25 -12.15
N ASP A 321 -22.31 -10.88 -10.89
CA ASP A 321 -23.39 -10.55 -9.95
C ASP A 321 -23.84 -9.10 -10.17
N GLY A 322 -24.94 -8.92 -10.91
CA GLY A 322 -25.48 -7.61 -11.25
C GLY A 322 -25.89 -6.76 -10.02
N GLU A 323 -26.32 -7.40 -8.92
CA GLU A 323 -26.61 -6.67 -7.68
C GLU A 323 -25.32 -6.12 -7.05
N TYR A 324 -24.24 -6.91 -7.11
CA TYR A 324 -22.94 -6.49 -6.60
C TYR A 324 -22.33 -5.36 -7.43
N GLU A 325 -22.44 -5.43 -8.76
CA GLU A 325 -22.02 -4.34 -9.64
C GLU A 325 -22.81 -3.04 -9.37
N ALA A 326 -24.13 -3.14 -9.19
CA ALA A 326 -24.95 -1.99 -8.80
C ALA A 326 -24.54 -1.43 -7.43
N HIS A 327 -24.14 -2.29 -6.48
CA HIS A 327 -23.62 -1.84 -5.19
C HIS A 327 -22.29 -1.09 -5.33
N ILE A 328 -21.36 -1.58 -6.17
CA ILE A 328 -20.11 -0.90 -6.50
C ILE A 328 -20.40 0.47 -7.12
N ASP A 329 -21.26 0.52 -8.12
CA ASP A 329 -21.56 1.76 -8.85
C ASP A 329 -22.23 2.80 -7.97
N ARG A 330 -23.11 2.38 -7.05
CA ARG A 330 -23.70 3.27 -6.05
C ARG A 330 -22.67 3.86 -5.09
N LEU A 331 -21.74 3.04 -4.59
CA LEU A 331 -20.66 3.54 -3.73
C LEU A 331 -19.70 4.46 -4.50
N HIS A 332 -19.33 4.07 -5.71
CA HIS A 332 -18.46 4.86 -6.59
C HIS A 332 -19.08 6.23 -6.91
N HIS A 333 -20.39 6.28 -7.15
CA HIS A 333 -21.11 7.52 -7.38
C HIS A 333 -20.95 8.50 -6.20
N GLU A 334 -21.14 8.05 -4.96
CA GLU A 334 -20.93 8.90 -3.78
C GLU A 334 -19.47 9.36 -3.67
N VAL A 335 -18.52 8.42 -3.77
CA VAL A 335 -17.08 8.71 -3.69
C VAL A 335 -16.68 9.77 -4.72
N ARG A 336 -17.19 9.68 -5.95
CA ARG A 336 -16.85 10.61 -7.04
C ARG A 336 -17.28 12.05 -6.75
N LEU A 337 -18.33 12.26 -5.94
CA LEU A 337 -18.95 13.57 -5.73
C LEU A 337 -18.57 14.23 -4.40
N LEU A 338 -18.00 13.47 -3.47
CA LEU A 338 -17.58 13.98 -2.16
C LEU A 338 -16.15 14.54 -2.20
N PRO A 339 -15.78 15.55 -1.40
CA PRO A 339 -14.41 16.05 -1.36
C PRO A 339 -13.48 15.03 -0.69
N CYS A 340 -12.33 14.74 -1.32
CA CYS A 340 -11.32 13.81 -0.75
C CYS A 340 -10.18 14.51 0.00
N SER A 341 -9.93 15.79 -0.29
CA SER A 341 -8.90 16.65 0.31
C SER A 341 -9.29 18.13 0.21
N GLU A 342 -8.52 19.02 0.82
CA GLU A 342 -8.71 20.49 0.71
C GLU A 342 -8.54 21.04 -0.71
N GLN A 343 -7.71 20.40 -1.53
CA GLN A 343 -7.49 20.75 -2.95
C GLN A 343 -8.50 20.06 -3.90
N CYS A 344 -9.49 19.34 -3.37
CA CYS A 344 -10.38 18.55 -4.21
C CYS A 344 -11.34 19.45 -5.00
N ALA A 345 -11.40 19.25 -6.33
CA ALA A 345 -12.31 19.98 -7.22
C ALA A 345 -13.80 19.90 -6.80
N ASN A 346 -14.18 18.87 -6.02
CA ASN A 346 -15.54 18.72 -5.51
C ASN A 346 -15.94 19.80 -4.50
N TRP A 347 -15.02 20.62 -3.97
CA TRP A 347 -15.39 21.79 -3.16
C TRP A 347 -16.27 22.78 -3.91
N LEU A 348 -16.03 22.92 -5.22
CA LEU A 348 -16.86 23.73 -6.11
C LEU A 348 -18.33 23.30 -6.08
N ARG A 349 -18.60 22.00 -5.87
CA ARG A 349 -19.95 21.47 -5.72
C ARG A 349 -20.70 22.08 -4.52
N PHE A 350 -19.96 22.45 -3.50
CA PHE A 350 -20.47 22.98 -2.23
C PHE A 350 -20.29 24.49 -2.11
N GLY A 351 -19.96 25.17 -3.22
CA GLY A 351 -19.81 26.63 -3.26
C GLY A 351 -18.56 27.13 -2.53
N VAL A 352 -17.51 26.33 -2.46
CA VAL A 352 -16.22 26.70 -1.88
C VAL A 352 -15.13 26.47 -2.91
N GLN A 353 -14.19 27.39 -3.03
CA GLN A 353 -13.01 27.16 -3.87
C GLN A 353 -12.04 26.22 -3.15
N PRO A 354 -11.52 25.18 -3.83
CA PRO A 354 -10.51 24.32 -3.24
C PRO A 354 -9.24 25.13 -2.91
N LYS A 355 -8.45 24.63 -1.97
CA LYS A 355 -7.12 25.19 -1.70
C LYS A 355 -6.29 25.14 -2.98
N ASP A 356 -5.55 26.22 -3.26
CA ASP A 356 -4.71 26.36 -4.45
C ASP A 356 -5.48 26.14 -5.76
N ALA A 357 -6.71 26.70 -5.84
CA ALA A 357 -7.57 26.57 -7.01
C ALA A 357 -6.88 27.13 -8.26
N GLY A 358 -6.90 26.33 -9.34
CA GLY A 358 -6.48 26.73 -10.68
C GLY A 358 -7.62 26.59 -11.69
N PRO A 359 -7.43 27.04 -12.94
CA PRO A 359 -8.43 26.93 -13.99
C PRO A 359 -8.75 25.48 -14.37
N GLY A 360 -9.98 25.24 -14.82
CA GLY A 360 -10.39 23.95 -15.40
C GLY A 360 -10.90 22.90 -14.41
N LEU A 361 -10.98 23.22 -13.12
CA LEU A 361 -11.60 22.36 -12.12
C LEU A 361 -13.12 22.31 -12.32
N ARG A 362 -13.70 21.12 -12.18
CA ARG A 362 -15.12 20.86 -12.37
C ARG A 362 -15.68 20.00 -11.22
N PRO A 363 -16.87 20.31 -10.70
CA PRO A 363 -17.57 19.44 -9.76
C PRO A 363 -17.70 18.00 -10.31
N GLY A 364 -17.29 17.00 -9.52
CA GLY A 364 -17.38 15.58 -9.89
C GLY A 364 -16.25 15.05 -10.77
N GLU A 365 -15.21 15.85 -11.06
CA GLU A 365 -14.10 15.50 -11.97
C GLU A 365 -12.72 15.67 -11.31
N CYS A 366 -12.60 15.44 -10.00
CA CYS A 366 -11.30 15.42 -9.35
C CYS A 366 -10.42 14.26 -9.86
N ALA A 367 -9.20 14.57 -10.30
CA ALA A 367 -8.26 13.62 -10.90
C ALA A 367 -7.57 12.67 -9.89
N ARG A 368 -7.82 12.82 -8.59
CA ARG A 368 -7.20 11.97 -7.56
C ARG A 368 -7.76 10.55 -7.65
N LYS A 369 -6.86 9.56 -7.55
CA LYS A 369 -7.18 8.12 -7.64
C LYS A 369 -8.29 7.66 -6.70
N ALA A 370 -8.49 8.34 -5.58
CA ALA A 370 -9.58 8.05 -4.63
C ALA A 370 -10.95 8.00 -5.33
N HIS A 371 -11.16 8.82 -6.37
CA HIS A 371 -12.41 8.90 -7.13
C HIS A 371 -12.53 7.87 -8.25
N ASP A 372 -11.48 7.08 -8.52
CA ASP A 372 -11.55 6.02 -9.51
C ASP A 372 -12.39 4.86 -8.97
N ARG A 373 -13.17 4.25 -9.87
CA ARG A 373 -13.96 3.06 -9.55
C ARG A 373 -13.09 1.92 -9.01
N GLU A 374 -11.85 1.83 -9.44
CA GLU A 374 -10.89 0.80 -9.00
C GLU A 374 -10.45 0.94 -7.54
N HIS A 375 -10.56 2.15 -6.98
CA HIS A 375 -10.06 2.52 -5.64
C HIS A 375 -11.17 2.75 -4.62
N LEU A 376 -12.39 3.11 -5.04
CA LEU A 376 -13.57 3.27 -4.16
C LEU A 376 -13.28 4.06 -2.87
N GLY A 377 -12.59 5.20 -3.01
CA GLY A 377 -12.26 6.10 -1.90
C GLY A 377 -10.86 5.92 -1.33
N LEU A 378 -10.19 4.79 -1.60
CA LEU A 378 -8.82 4.54 -1.14
C LEU A 378 -7.78 5.16 -2.08
N GLY A 379 -7.53 6.47 -1.93
CA GLY A 379 -6.54 7.20 -2.76
C GLY A 379 -5.08 6.95 -2.40
N GLY A 380 -4.80 6.43 -1.19
CA GLY A 380 -3.45 6.22 -0.67
C GLY A 380 -2.83 4.85 -1.03
N ARG A 381 -1.68 4.57 -0.42
CA ARG A 381 -0.99 3.27 -0.56
C ARG A 381 -1.82 2.17 0.10
N ARG A 382 -2.04 1.05 -0.59
CA ARG A 382 -2.71 -0.13 -0.02
C ARG A 382 -1.82 -1.03 0.82
N VAL A 383 -0.50 -0.88 0.69
CA VAL A 383 0.49 -1.60 1.49
C VAL A 383 1.19 -0.57 2.35
N LEU A 384 1.03 -0.69 3.66
CA LEU A 384 1.60 0.20 4.66
C LEU A 384 2.69 -0.58 5.39
N VAL A 385 3.94 -0.14 5.28
CA VAL A 385 5.08 -0.82 5.90
C VAL A 385 5.86 0.21 6.68
N SER A 386 6.12 -0.06 7.96
CA SER A 386 7.00 0.80 8.75
C SER A 386 8.41 0.83 8.17
N ARG A 387 9.07 2.00 8.24
CA ARG A 387 10.42 2.21 7.67
C ARG A 387 11.42 1.18 8.23
N GLU A 388 11.39 0.95 9.54
CA GLU A 388 12.24 -0.01 10.27
C GLU A 388 11.65 -1.44 10.34
N TRP A 389 10.81 -1.82 9.37
CA TRP A 389 10.30 -3.19 9.31
C TRP A 389 11.41 -4.19 8.95
N SER A 390 11.91 -4.18 7.72
CA SER A 390 13.05 -5.05 7.35
C SER A 390 14.40 -4.35 7.44
N GLY A 391 14.43 -3.02 7.64
CA GLY A 391 15.65 -2.22 7.46
C GLY A 391 16.21 -2.30 6.04
N LYS A 392 15.35 -2.57 5.05
CA LYS A 392 15.70 -2.78 3.64
C LYS A 392 14.64 -2.17 2.73
N THR A 393 15.10 -1.52 1.68
CA THR A 393 14.31 -1.05 0.55
C THR A 393 13.86 -2.22 -0.33
N LEU A 394 12.82 -1.99 -1.15
CA LEU A 394 12.39 -2.96 -2.16
C LEU A 394 13.49 -3.26 -3.20
N ARG A 395 14.43 -2.35 -3.42
CA ARG A 395 15.56 -2.55 -4.33
C ARG A 395 16.51 -3.59 -3.75
N GLU A 396 16.89 -3.45 -2.48
CA GLU A 396 17.76 -4.41 -1.78
C GLU A 396 17.11 -5.79 -1.72
N HIS A 397 15.81 -5.88 -1.41
CA HIS A 397 15.09 -7.16 -1.48
C HIS A 397 15.18 -7.82 -2.87
N ARG A 398 15.18 -7.04 -3.97
CA ARG A 398 15.37 -7.60 -5.32
C ARG A 398 16.80 -8.09 -5.53
N VAL A 399 17.79 -7.38 -4.99
CA VAL A 399 19.22 -7.76 -5.06
C VAL A 399 19.45 -9.07 -4.30
N ASP A 400 18.93 -9.19 -3.07
CA ASP A 400 19.03 -10.40 -2.25
C ASP A 400 18.46 -11.61 -2.98
N ARG A 401 17.27 -11.46 -3.58
CA ARG A 401 16.65 -12.52 -4.39
C ARG A 401 17.49 -12.92 -5.58
N ALA A 402 18.11 -11.95 -6.25
CA ALA A 402 18.98 -12.22 -7.39
C ALA A 402 20.26 -12.93 -6.94
N ALA A 403 20.83 -12.55 -5.79
CA ALA A 403 22.01 -13.19 -5.21
C ALA A 403 21.77 -14.67 -4.90
N VAL A 404 20.65 -15.00 -4.25
CA VAL A 404 20.27 -16.40 -3.97
C VAL A 404 20.15 -17.24 -5.23
N VAL A 405 19.59 -16.68 -6.31
CA VAL A 405 19.49 -17.37 -7.61
C VAL A 405 20.88 -17.56 -8.23
N ARG A 406 21.73 -16.54 -8.21
CA ARG A 406 23.10 -16.63 -8.75
C ARG A 406 23.93 -17.66 -8.01
N GLU A 407 23.90 -17.65 -6.68
CA GLU A 407 24.62 -18.62 -5.85
C GLU A 407 24.18 -20.06 -6.16
N ALA A 408 22.86 -20.31 -6.23
CA ALA A 408 22.34 -21.62 -6.59
C ALA A 408 22.83 -22.09 -7.98
N LEU A 409 22.86 -21.20 -8.97
CA LEU A 409 23.35 -21.51 -10.32
C LEU A 409 24.86 -21.80 -10.30
N LEU A 410 25.65 -20.98 -9.60
CA LEU A 410 27.10 -21.16 -9.48
C LEU A 410 27.48 -22.49 -8.85
N GLU A 411 26.80 -22.90 -7.78
CA GLU A 411 27.02 -24.21 -7.14
C GLU A 411 26.72 -25.39 -8.07
N ALA A 412 25.80 -25.20 -9.02
CA ALA A 412 25.50 -26.19 -10.05
C ALA A 412 26.45 -26.12 -11.27
N GLY A 413 27.49 -25.29 -11.21
CA GLY A 413 28.42 -25.06 -12.32
C GLY A 413 27.85 -24.22 -13.46
N ILE A 414 26.70 -23.56 -13.25
CA ILE A 414 26.04 -22.71 -14.25
C ILE A 414 26.44 -21.26 -14.00
N LEU A 415 27.19 -20.67 -14.93
CA LEU A 415 27.49 -19.24 -14.91
C LEU A 415 26.24 -18.45 -15.29
N ALA A 416 25.65 -17.76 -14.32
CA ALA A 416 24.54 -16.86 -14.58
C ALA A 416 25.00 -15.69 -15.48
N PRO A 417 24.20 -15.27 -16.48
CA PRO A 417 24.53 -14.11 -17.29
C PRO A 417 24.62 -12.85 -16.39
N GLU A 418 25.64 -12.04 -16.65
CA GLU A 418 25.93 -10.82 -15.89
C GLU A 418 24.86 -9.74 -16.16
N LEU A 419 23.87 -9.66 -15.28
CA LEU A 419 22.70 -8.78 -15.42
C LEU A 419 23.04 -7.28 -15.45
N GLU A 420 24.17 -6.88 -14.87
CA GLU A 420 24.62 -5.48 -14.80
C GLU A 420 25.51 -5.08 -15.98
N ARG A 421 25.76 -6.00 -16.93
CA ARG A 421 26.61 -5.74 -18.09
C ARG A 421 26.16 -4.55 -18.93
N LEU A 422 24.89 -4.15 -18.89
CA LEU A 422 24.32 -3.03 -19.66
C LEU A 422 23.94 -1.82 -18.78
N ALA A 423 24.47 -1.73 -17.55
CA ALA A 423 24.15 -0.65 -16.64
C ALA A 423 24.63 0.71 -17.16
N ALA A 424 23.85 1.76 -16.90
CA ALA A 424 24.20 3.13 -17.27
C ALA A 424 25.47 3.65 -16.56
N SER A 425 25.85 3.03 -15.44
CA SER A 425 27.07 3.33 -14.68
C SER A 425 28.34 2.77 -15.32
N VAL A 426 28.23 1.89 -16.33
CA VAL A 426 29.40 1.39 -17.04
C VAL A 426 29.88 2.45 -18.02
N THR A 427 31.10 2.95 -17.81
CA THR A 427 31.70 3.97 -18.65
C THR A 427 32.78 3.41 -19.57
N LEU A 428 32.99 4.09 -20.69
CA LEU A 428 34.17 3.96 -21.52
C LEU A 428 35.38 4.59 -20.81
N PRO A 429 36.62 4.30 -21.25
CA PRO A 429 37.83 4.92 -20.69
C PRO A 429 37.83 6.46 -20.74
N ASP A 430 37.03 7.06 -21.62
CA ASP A 430 36.86 8.51 -21.75
C ASP A 430 35.77 9.10 -20.83
N GLY A 431 35.20 8.28 -19.94
CA GLY A 431 34.18 8.70 -18.98
C GLY A 431 32.75 8.76 -19.53
N ARG A 432 32.53 8.53 -20.83
CA ARG A 432 31.17 8.50 -21.41
C ARG A 432 30.43 7.20 -21.06
N PRO A 433 29.09 7.21 -20.96
CA PRO A 433 28.32 6.00 -20.70
C PRO A 433 28.45 5.03 -21.88
N ARG A 434 28.94 3.81 -21.62
CA ARG A 434 29.15 2.80 -22.64
C ARG A 434 27.82 2.36 -23.30
N PHE A 435 26.74 2.31 -22.53
CA PHE A 435 25.45 1.81 -22.98
C PHE A 435 24.42 2.93 -23.06
N VAL A 436 23.96 3.24 -24.27
CA VAL A 436 22.94 4.27 -24.51
C VAL A 436 21.59 3.61 -24.79
N TRP A 437 20.61 3.94 -23.96
CA TRP A 437 19.26 3.40 -24.04
C TRP A 437 18.33 4.34 -24.81
N THR A 438 17.62 3.81 -25.80
CA THR A 438 16.61 4.55 -26.57
C THR A 438 15.30 3.78 -26.62
N ASP A 439 14.17 4.48 -26.53
CA ASP A 439 12.87 3.87 -26.67
C ASP A 439 12.66 3.42 -28.12
N LEU A 440 12.14 2.21 -28.29
CA LEU A 440 11.89 1.64 -29.61
C LEU A 440 10.39 1.71 -29.93
N ARG A 441 10.02 2.33 -31.05
CA ARG A 441 8.66 2.18 -31.57
C ARG A 441 8.46 0.72 -32.01
N THR A 442 7.40 0.12 -31.52
CA THR A 442 7.11 -1.30 -31.73
C THR A 442 5.99 -1.46 -32.75
N ASP A 443 6.21 -2.27 -33.79
CA ASP A 443 5.11 -2.84 -34.56
C ASP A 443 4.60 -4.14 -33.91
N PRO A 444 3.37 -4.59 -34.20
CA PRO A 444 2.80 -5.79 -33.58
C PRO A 444 3.61 -7.08 -33.80
N VAL A 445 4.29 -7.23 -34.94
CA VAL A 445 5.06 -8.43 -35.29
C VAL A 445 6.34 -8.50 -34.46
N LEU A 446 7.06 -7.38 -34.37
CA LEU A 446 8.23 -7.27 -33.50
C LEU A 446 7.86 -7.54 -32.04
N TYR A 447 6.73 -6.99 -31.60
CA TYR A 447 6.24 -7.18 -30.23
C TYR A 447 5.99 -8.65 -29.90
N ALA A 448 5.28 -9.37 -30.79
CA ALA A 448 4.99 -10.78 -30.63
C ALA A 448 6.27 -11.64 -30.61
N ARG A 449 7.22 -11.36 -31.51
CA ARG A 449 8.51 -12.07 -31.56
C ARG A 449 9.29 -11.93 -30.25
N VAL A 450 9.42 -10.71 -29.73
CA VAL A 450 10.17 -10.46 -28.49
C VAL A 450 9.52 -11.13 -27.28
N ILE A 451 8.18 -11.21 -27.24
CA ILE A 451 7.48 -11.98 -26.19
C ILE A 451 7.81 -13.47 -26.30
N LEU A 452 7.79 -14.07 -27.49
CA LEU A 452 8.13 -15.48 -27.69
C LEU A 452 9.58 -15.79 -27.30
N GLU A 453 10.52 -14.93 -27.71
CA GLU A 453 11.94 -15.02 -27.29
C GLU A 453 12.07 -14.95 -25.76
N SER A 454 11.35 -14.01 -25.13
CA SER A 454 11.31 -13.90 -23.66
C SER A 454 10.74 -15.14 -22.97
N VAL A 455 9.76 -15.81 -23.60
CA VAL A 455 9.17 -17.07 -23.09
C VAL A 455 10.18 -18.22 -23.17
N TRP A 456 10.88 -18.36 -24.30
CA TRP A 456 11.93 -19.37 -24.44
C TRP A 456 13.08 -19.15 -23.47
N GLU A 457 13.59 -17.92 -23.37
CA GLU A 457 14.64 -17.56 -22.42
C GLU A 457 14.22 -17.87 -20.98
N ARG A 458 12.99 -17.49 -20.60
CA ARG A 458 12.46 -17.78 -19.27
C ARG A 458 12.31 -19.27 -19.00
N SER A 459 11.89 -20.05 -19.99
CA SER A 459 11.78 -21.50 -19.89
C SER A 459 13.15 -22.14 -19.65
N ARG A 460 14.17 -21.70 -20.39
CA ARG A 460 15.56 -22.14 -20.22
C ARG A 460 16.07 -21.82 -18.82
N TRP A 461 15.97 -20.57 -18.36
CA TRP A 461 16.41 -20.18 -17.01
C TRP A 461 15.69 -20.94 -15.90
N ARG A 462 14.40 -21.26 -16.11
CA ARG A 462 13.65 -22.06 -15.13
C ARG A 462 14.19 -23.48 -15.07
N ALA A 463 14.46 -24.11 -16.21
CA ALA A 463 15.05 -25.44 -16.25
C ALA A 463 16.42 -25.48 -15.57
N GLU A 464 17.29 -24.51 -15.88
CA GLU A 464 18.62 -24.34 -15.25
C GLU A 464 18.50 -24.19 -13.73
N TYR A 465 17.57 -23.37 -13.25
CA TYR A 465 17.37 -23.15 -11.82
C TYR A 465 16.78 -24.37 -11.09
N GLU A 466 15.85 -25.12 -11.71
CA GLU A 466 15.33 -26.36 -11.10
C GLU A 466 16.38 -27.48 -11.09
N GLN A 467 17.22 -27.57 -12.13
CA GLN A 467 18.39 -28.45 -12.14
C GLN A 467 19.34 -28.09 -10.98
N ALA A 468 19.65 -26.80 -10.82
CA ALA A 468 20.51 -26.32 -9.75
C ALA A 468 19.96 -26.61 -8.34
N LYS A 469 18.66 -26.42 -8.12
CA LYS A 469 18.02 -26.82 -6.84
C LYS A 469 18.11 -28.31 -6.58
N THR A 470 17.92 -29.12 -7.61
CA THR A 470 17.97 -30.58 -7.49
C THR A 470 19.38 -31.03 -7.11
N ALA A 471 20.40 -30.48 -7.77
CA ALA A 471 21.80 -30.71 -7.42
C ALA A 471 22.09 -30.33 -5.95
N ARG A 472 21.68 -29.13 -5.50
CA ARG A 472 21.80 -28.68 -4.10
C ARG A 472 21.17 -29.65 -3.10
N ARG A 473 19.97 -30.18 -3.40
CA ARG A 473 19.28 -31.16 -2.54
C ARG A 473 20.03 -32.49 -2.46
N CYS A 474 20.56 -32.98 -3.58
CA CYS A 474 21.36 -34.20 -3.61
C CYS A 474 22.67 -34.03 -2.83
N SER A 475 23.36 -32.89 -2.99
CA SER A 475 24.59 -32.58 -2.24
C SER A 475 24.35 -32.46 -0.73
N ALA A 476 23.20 -31.90 -0.32
CA ALA A 476 22.81 -31.81 1.10
C ALA A 476 22.37 -33.15 1.71
N ALA A 477 21.83 -34.06 0.89
CA ALA A 477 21.45 -35.41 1.34
C ALA A 477 22.65 -36.36 1.43
N GLY A 478 23.69 -36.16 0.61
CA GLY A 478 24.93 -36.95 0.64
C GLY A 478 25.90 -36.59 1.76
N SER A 479 25.64 -35.51 2.52
CA SER A 479 26.47 -35.03 3.63
C SER A 479 25.85 -35.27 5.02
N ALA A 480 24.76 -36.03 5.11
CA ALA A 480 24.26 -36.53 6.40
C ALA A 480 25.27 -37.56 6.96
N PRO A 481 25.72 -37.44 8.23
CA PRO A 481 26.66 -38.40 8.79
C PRO A 481 25.98 -39.77 8.87
N THR A 482 26.57 -40.76 8.21
CA THR A 482 26.30 -42.17 8.49
C THR A 482 26.58 -42.40 9.96
N THR A 483 25.52 -42.61 10.75
CA THR A 483 25.63 -43.28 12.04
C THR A 483 26.23 -44.64 11.77
N GLU A 484 27.51 -44.80 12.10
CA GLU A 484 28.17 -46.09 12.19
C GLU A 484 27.37 -46.95 13.16
N THR A 485 26.73 -47.99 12.61
CA THR A 485 26.31 -49.16 13.36
C THR A 485 27.56 -49.87 13.86
N ASP A 486 27.73 -49.84 15.18
CA ASP A 486 28.71 -50.60 15.95
C ASP A 486 28.43 -52.12 15.81
N PRO A 487 29.39 -52.95 15.37
CA PRO A 487 29.36 -54.39 15.61
C PRO A 487 30.33 -54.72 16.75
N ASP A 488 29.76 -55.26 17.83
CA ASP A 488 30.40 -55.76 19.07
C ASP A 488 30.75 -54.74 20.17
N GLY A 489 29.85 -54.67 21.17
CA GLY A 489 30.01 -54.02 22.46
C GLY A 489 28.80 -54.19 23.36
#